data_AF-A0A349Q1K3-F1
#
_entry.id   AF-A0A349Q1K3-F1
#
_cell.length_a   1.000
_cell.length_b   1.000
_cell.length_c   1.000
_cell.angle_alpha   90.00
_cell.angle_beta   90.00
_cell.angle_gamma   90.00
#
_symmetry.space_group_name_H-M   'P 1'
#
loop_
_entity.id
_entity.type
_entity.pdbx_description
1 polymer ?
#
loop_
_entity_poly.entity_id
_entity_poly.type
_entity_poly.pdbx_seq_one_letter_code
_entity_poly.pdbx_strand_id
1 'polypeptide(L)' 'DVLERKGGFVSAHWDGTAATEEEIKNLTKATIRCIPLNGVKEAGSCILTGKSSTQRVLFAKAY' A
#
# COMPACT_ATOMS: atom_id res chain seq x y z
N ASP A 1 -7.30 8.90 10.14
CA ASP A 1 -7.08 10.32 9.77
C ASP A 1 -6.64 10.60 8.34
N VAL A 2 -5.47 10.15 7.85
CA VAL A 2 -4.91 10.65 6.56
C VAL A 2 -5.78 10.34 5.33
N LEU A 3 -6.24 9.09 5.18
CA LEU A 3 -7.08 8.69 4.03
C LEU A 3 -8.51 9.24 4.09
N GLU A 4 -9.06 9.44 5.29
CA GLU A 4 -10.46 9.84 5.48
C GLU A 4 -10.68 11.35 5.41
N ARG A 5 -9.69 12.16 5.82
CA ARG A 5 -9.85 13.62 5.90
C ARG A 5 -9.23 14.39 4.75
N LYS A 6 -8.23 13.83 4.05
CA LYS A 6 -7.54 14.55 2.96
C LYS A 6 -7.80 13.97 1.57
N GLY A 7 -8.28 12.73 1.45
CA GLY A 7 -8.27 12.03 0.17
C GLY A 7 -6.85 11.92 -0.41
N GLY A 8 -6.69 11.24 -1.54
CA GLY A 8 -5.42 11.15 -2.26
C GLY A 8 -4.68 9.82 -2.13
N PHE A 9 -3.38 9.88 -2.39
CA PHE A 9 -2.51 8.70 -2.50
C PHE A 9 -1.62 8.56 -1.26
N VAL A 10 -1.49 7.34 -0.76
CA VAL A 10 -0.60 6.98 0.35
C VAL A 10 0.50 6.07 -0.18
N SER A 11 1.75 6.45 0.02
CA SER A 11 2.90 5.59 -0.26
C SER A 11 3.18 4.69 0.94
N ALA A 12 3.14 3.38 0.76
CA ALA A 12 3.32 2.40 1.82
C ALA A 12 4.02 1.14 1.31
N HIS A 13 4.73 0.44 2.20
CA HIS A 13 5.34 -0.84 1.89
C HIS A 13 4.29 -1.95 1.80
N TRP A 14 4.43 -2.79 0.78
CA TRP A 14 3.59 -3.95 0.52
C TRP A 14 4.47 -5.16 0.24
N ASP A 15 4.08 -6.33 0.74
CA ASP A 15 4.84 -7.59 0.61
C ASP A 15 4.65 -8.29 -0.75
N GLY A 16 3.84 -7.74 -1.65
CA GLY A 16 3.63 -8.31 -2.99
C GLY A 16 2.57 -9.41 -3.08
N THR A 17 1.86 -9.68 -1.98
CA THR A 17 0.82 -10.73 -1.96
C THR A 17 -0.59 -10.17 -2.10
N ALA A 18 -1.42 -10.88 -2.85
CA ALA A 18 -2.83 -10.53 -3.07
C ALA A 18 -3.65 -10.59 -1.77
N ALA A 19 -3.33 -11.52 -0.86
CA ALA A 19 -4.01 -11.63 0.44
C ALA A 19 -3.89 -10.34 1.25
N THR A 20 -2.68 -9.76 1.31
CA THR A 20 -2.45 -8.48 1.99
C THR A 20 -3.22 -7.34 1.31
N GLU A 21 -3.27 -7.31 -0.03
CA GLU A 21 -4.04 -6.28 -0.76
C GLU A 21 -5.53 -6.38 -0.41
N GLU A 22 -6.10 -7.58 -0.43
CA GLU A 22 -7.51 -7.81 -0.12
C GLU A 22 -7.84 -7.41 1.32
N GLU A 23 -6.96 -7.73 2.27
CA GLU A 23 -7.13 -7.34 3.67
C GLU A 23 -7.05 -5.81 3.85
N ILE A 24 -6.09 -5.13 3.21
CA ILE A 24 -6.01 -3.67 3.19
C ILE A 24 -7.29 -3.07 2.59
N LYS A 25 -7.81 -3.63 1.50
CA LYS A 25 -9.06 -3.19 0.88
C LYS A 25 -10.25 -3.39 1.80
N ASN A 26 -10.33 -4.50 2.53
CA ASN A 26 -11.42 -4.77 3.45
C ASN A 26 -11.39 -3.82 4.66
N LEU A 27 -10.20 -3.55 5.21
CA LEU A 27 -10.01 -2.69 6.38
C LEU A 27 -10.14 -1.20 6.06
N THR A 28 -9.58 -0.75 4.94
CA THR A 28 -9.40 0.69 4.64
C THR A 28 -10.16 1.17 3.40
N LYS A 29 -10.71 0.24 2.60
CA LYS A 29 -11.25 0.49 1.26
C LYS A 29 -10.22 1.06 0.27
N ALA A 30 -8.93 1.01 0.61
CA ALA A 30 -7.85 1.41 -0.27
C ALA A 30 -7.35 0.23 -1.12
N THR A 31 -7.03 0.51 -2.38
CA THR A 31 -6.43 -0.45 -3.31
C THR A 31 -5.14 0.13 -3.90
N ILE A 32 -4.27 -0.74 -4.41
CA ILE A 32 -3.05 -0.30 -5.08
C ILE A 32 -3.44 0.40 -6.39
N ARG A 33 -2.93 1.61 -6.60
CA ARG A 33 -3.16 2.41 -7.82
C ARG A 33 -1.95 2.45 -8.73
N CYS A 34 -0.75 2.35 -8.17
CA CYS A 34 0.48 2.35 -8.94
C CYS A 34 1.60 1.61 -8.19
N ILE A 35 2.34 0.78 -8.93
CA ILE A 35 3.55 0.11 -8.48
C ILE A 35 4.71 0.70 -9.30
N PRO A 36 5.65 1.43 -8.67
CA PRO A 36 6.72 2.10 -9.40
C PRO A 36 7.79 1.11 -9.88
N LEU A 37 7.80 0.81 -11.18
CA LEU A 37 8.73 -0.15 -11.80
C LEU A 37 10.22 0.24 -11.65
N ASN A 38 10.53 1.53 -11.76
CA ASN A 38 11.87 2.10 -11.53
C ASN A 38 11.94 2.88 -10.21
N GLY A 39 11.09 2.52 -9.23
CA GLY A 39 11.12 3.13 -7.91
C GLY A 39 12.42 2.83 -7.17
N VAL A 40 12.74 3.68 -6.20
CA VAL A 40 13.83 3.40 -5.26
C VAL A 40 13.50 2.11 -4.51
N LYS A 41 14.37 1.10 -4.65
CA LYS A 41 14.25 -0.16 -3.92
C LYS A 41 14.67 0.09 -2.47
N GLU A 42 13.68 0.41 -1.65
CA GLU A 42 13.86 0.57 -0.21
C GLU A 42 13.39 -0.70 0.48
N ALA A 43 14.30 -1.35 1.20
CA ALA A 43 13.94 -2.46 2.07
C ALA A 43 13.12 -1.89 3.23
N GLY A 44 11.93 -2.44 3.42
CA GLY A 44 11.04 -2.06 4.51
C GLY A 44 10.16 -3.23 4.93
N SER A 45 9.18 -2.94 5.77
CA SER A 45 8.21 -3.92 6.25
C SER A 45 6.83 -3.55 5.74
N CYS A 46 6.10 -4.55 5.27
CA CYS A 46 4.71 -4.40 4.85
C CYS A 46 3.88 -3.79 5.97
N ILE A 47 3.07 -2.78 5.62
CA ILE A 47 2.27 -2.02 6.59
C ILE A 47 1.25 -2.86 7.36
N LEU A 48 0.87 -4.02 6.82
CA LEU A 48 -0.14 -4.89 7.39
C LEU A 48 0.48 -6.12 8.07
N THR A 49 1.32 -6.85 7.32
CA THR A 49 1.84 -8.16 7.77
C THR A 49 3.21 -8.08 8.44
N GLY A 50 3.91 -6.95 8.35
CA GLY A 50 5.29 -6.79 8.84
C GLY A 50 6.34 -7.55 8.01
N LYS A 51 5.94 -8.31 6.99
CA LYS A 51 6.84 -9.05 6.10
C LYS A 51 7.77 -8.12 5.32
N SER A 52 8.91 -8.65 4.89
CA SER A 52 9.86 -7.91 4.08
C SER A 52 9.22 -7.39 2.78
N SER A 53 9.43 -6.11 2.52
CA SER A 53 8.99 -5.39 1.33
C SER A 53 10.23 -4.78 0.65
N THR A 54 10.26 -4.83 -0.67
CA THR A 54 11.41 -4.36 -1.46
C THR A 54 11.24 -2.94 -2.01
N GLN A 55 10.02 -2.40 -1.93
CA GLN A 55 9.66 -1.08 -2.45
C GLN A 55 8.32 -0.62 -1.89
N ARG A 56 8.03 0.68 -2.02
CA ARG A 56 6.73 1.26 -1.66
C ARG A 56 5.79 1.29 -2.86
N VAL A 57 4.52 1.06 -2.61
CA VAL A 57 3.44 1.18 -3.61
C VAL A 57 2.47 2.28 -3.21
N LEU A 58 1.73 2.81 -4.18
CA LEU A 58 0.74 3.86 -3.95
C LEU A 58 -0.65 3.25 -3.77
N PHE A 59 -1.22 3.45 -2.60
CA PHE A 59 -2.59 3.10 -2.26
C PHE A 59 -3.49 4.33 -2.38
N ALA A 60 -4.72 4.15 -2.83
CA ALA A 60 -5.76 5.17 -2.70
C ALA A 60 -7.11 4.52 -2.44
N LYS A 61 -7.99 5.25 -1.74
CA LYS A 61 -9.36 4.79 -1.49
C LYS A 61 -10.10 4.64 -2.82
N ALA A 62 -10.72 3.48 -3.06
CA ALA A 62 -11.70 3.36 -4.11
C ALA A 62 -13.02 3.94 -3.61
N TYR A 63 -13.67 4.76 -4.45
CA TYR A 63 -14.99 5.34 -4.19
C TYR A 63 -16.01 4.25 -3.83
#